data_AF-A0A961TWT1-F1
#
_entry.id   AF-A0A961TWT1-F1
#
_cell.length_a   1.000
_cell.length_b   1.000
_cell.length_c   1.000
_cell.angle_alpha   90.00
_cell.angle_beta   90.00
_cell.angle_gamma   90.00
#
_symmetry.space_group_name_H-M   'P 1'
#
loop_
_entity.id
_entity.type
_entity.pdbx_description
1 polymer ?
#
loop_
_entity_poly.entity_id
_entity_poly.type
_entity_poly.pdbx_seq_one_letter_code
_entity_poly.pdbx_strand_id
1 'polypeptide(L)'
;MQFNPGARSKAMRRVFVSLAVVTIPLLLTACQSDDDISLATYVEQTDPPDQLYNEGLANLNAGRLREAERKFSAIDRQHPYSEYARKAMVMSAFTSYRNGDYEEAINAGKRYVQLYPSSEDAAYAQYIVGLSYFRQIRDVTQDQKESRRAIEA
;
A
#
# COMPACT_ATOMS: atom_id res chain seq x y z
N MET A 1 59.87 12.05 43.73
CA MET A 1 58.49 12.31 43.27
C MET A 1 58.30 11.70 41.89
N GLN A 2 57.60 10.57 41.81
CA GLN A 2 57.33 9.87 40.55
C GLN A 2 56.07 10.49 39.90
N PHE A 3 56.22 11.07 38.71
CA PHE A 3 55.08 11.55 37.90
C PHE A 3 54.40 10.34 37.25
N ASN A 4 53.15 10.05 37.64
CA ASN A 4 52.33 8.96 37.09
C ASN A 4 51.44 9.49 35.94
N PRO A 5 51.76 9.25 34.66
CA PRO A 5 51.00 9.78 33.53
C PRO A 5 49.62 9.10 33.33
N GLY A 6 49.36 7.96 34.00
CA GLY A 6 48.14 7.17 33.81
C GLY A 6 46.87 7.74 34.45
N ALA A 7 46.98 8.78 35.30
CA ALA A 7 45.82 9.39 35.95
C ALA A 7 45.04 10.35 35.03
N ARG A 8 45.74 11.04 34.11
CA ARG A 8 45.13 12.02 33.20
C ARG A 8 44.25 11.40 32.11
N SER A 9 44.61 10.23 31.59
CA SER A 9 43.81 9.54 30.56
C SER A 9 42.51 8.96 31.10
N LYS A 10 42.52 8.46 32.35
CA LYS A 10 41.33 7.94 33.03
C LYS A 10 40.37 9.06 33.42
N ALA A 11 40.88 10.21 33.86
CA ALA A 11 40.07 11.40 34.13
C ALA A 11 39.43 11.94 32.84
N MET A 12 40.20 12.05 31.76
CA MET A 12 39.69 12.52 30.47
C MET A 12 38.65 11.55 29.86
N ARG A 13 38.87 10.24 29.98
CA ARG A 13 37.89 9.22 29.58
C ARG A 13 36.61 9.27 30.43
N ARG A 14 36.71 9.54 31.73
CA ARG A 14 35.53 9.73 32.60
C ARG A 14 34.75 10.98 32.23
N VAL A 15 35.43 12.09 31.93
CA VAL A 15 34.80 13.34 31.48
C VAL A 15 34.09 13.16 30.13
N PHE A 16 34.73 12.48 29.17
CA PHE A 16 34.11 12.15 27.88
C PHE A 16 32.91 11.22 28.02
N VAL A 17 32.99 10.20 28.89
CA VAL A 17 31.86 9.30 29.15
C VAL A 17 30.71 10.04 29.84
N SER A 18 30.99 10.91 30.82
CA SER A 18 29.95 11.72 31.47
C SER A 18 29.32 12.74 30.52
N LEU A 19 30.11 13.33 29.61
CA LEU A 19 29.58 14.25 28.60
C LEU A 19 28.66 13.53 27.61
N ALA A 20 29.06 12.34 27.15
CA ALA A 20 28.25 11.50 26.27
C ALA A 20 26.93 11.04 26.92
N VAL A 21 26.94 10.69 28.22
CA VAL A 21 25.74 10.27 28.96
C VAL A 21 24.72 11.41 29.09
N VAL A 22 25.16 12.66 29.14
CA VAL A 22 24.25 13.83 29.20
C VAL A 22 23.76 14.24 27.81
N THR A 23 24.60 14.16 26.78
CA THR A 23 24.22 14.63 25.42
C THR A 23 23.32 13.66 24.65
N ILE A 24 23.43 12.35 24.89
CA ILE A 24 22.60 11.34 24.20
C ILE A 24 21.09 11.51 24.49
N PRO A 25 20.62 11.72 25.73
CA PRO A 25 19.18 11.91 25.98
C PRO A 25 18.62 13.22 25.40
N LEU A 26 19.44 14.26 25.19
CA LEU A 26 18.98 15.50 24.52
C LEU A 26 18.70 15.33 23.02
N LEU A 27 19.28 14.31 22.37
CA LEU A 27 19.04 14.05 20.95
C LEU A 27 17.75 13.23 20.72
N LEU A 28 17.18 12.62 21.76
CA LEU A 28 15.96 11.81 21.64
C LEU A 28 14.68 12.64 21.66
N THR A 29 14.72 13.91 22.09
CA THR A 29 13.54 14.80 22.10
C THR A 29 13.31 15.54 20.78
N ALA A 30 14.17 15.34 19.77
CA ALA A 30 14.04 16.02 18.47
C ALA A 30 12.96 15.44 17.54
N CYS A 31 12.40 14.25 17.85
CA CYS A 31 11.41 13.59 17.00
C CYS A 31 9.95 13.76 17.47
N GLN A 32 9.65 14.52 18.53
CA GLN A 32 8.26 14.84 18.88
C GLN A 32 7.85 16.16 18.21
N SER A 33 7.76 16.13 16.88
CA SER A 33 6.95 17.10 16.15
C SER A 33 5.50 16.71 16.37
N ASP A 34 4.84 17.31 17.37
CA ASP A 34 3.39 17.32 17.44
C ASP A 34 2.89 18.26 16.33
N ASP A 35 2.79 17.72 15.11
CA ASP A 35 1.87 18.29 14.15
C ASP A 35 0.49 18.13 14.78
N ASP A 36 -0.15 19.24 15.18
CA ASP A 36 -1.55 19.26 15.59
C ASP A 36 -2.37 18.65 14.44
N ILE A 37 -2.58 17.33 14.47
CA ILE A 37 -3.34 16.66 13.43
C ILE A 37 -4.80 17.00 13.70
N SER A 38 -5.22 18.11 13.09
CA SER A 38 -6.60 18.56 13.09
C SER A 38 -7.49 17.37 12.73
N LEU A 39 -8.40 17.03 13.64
CA LEU A 39 -9.41 15.98 13.45
C LEU A 39 -10.22 16.24 12.17
N ALA A 40 -10.28 17.49 11.69
CA ALA A 40 -10.89 17.88 10.42
C ALA A 40 -10.16 17.33 9.19
N THR A 41 -8.87 17.00 9.28
CA THR A 41 -8.11 16.32 8.22
C THR A 41 -8.44 14.82 8.16
N TYR A 42 -8.90 14.23 9.27
CA TYR A 42 -9.31 12.81 9.36
C TYR A 42 -10.80 12.57 9.15
N VAL A 43 -11.62 13.61 9.04
CA VAL A 43 -12.96 13.45 8.50
C VAL A 43 -12.79 13.16 7.01
N GLU A 44 -12.85 11.88 6.65
CA GLU A 44 -12.98 11.46 5.25
C GLU A 44 -14.20 12.19 4.69
N GLN A 45 -13.98 13.29 3.95
CA GLN A 45 -15.06 14.04 3.35
C GLN A 45 -15.79 13.07 2.44
N THR A 46 -17.05 12.81 2.79
CA THR A 46 -17.94 11.97 1.98
C THR A 46 -18.37 12.79 0.77
N ASP A 47 -17.50 12.82 -0.23
CA ASP A 47 -17.79 13.44 -1.52
C ASP A 47 -18.96 12.69 -2.18
N PRO A 48 -19.81 13.36 -2.96
CA PRO A 48 -20.86 12.71 -3.74
C PRO A 48 -20.33 11.59 -4.65
N PRO A 49 -21.08 10.49 -4.84
CA PRO A 49 -20.58 9.34 -5.60
C PRO A 49 -20.31 9.64 -7.08
N ASP A 50 -21.06 10.56 -7.69
CA ASP A 50 -20.84 11.02 -9.06
C ASP A 50 -19.53 11.82 -9.18
N GLN A 51 -19.26 12.68 -8.20
CA GLN A 51 -18.01 13.44 -8.14
C GLN A 51 -16.82 12.51 -8.00
N LEU A 52 -16.86 11.57 -7.04
CA LEU A 52 -15.81 10.56 -6.87
C LEU A 52 -15.58 9.76 -8.14
N TYR A 53 -16.66 9.39 -8.85
CA TYR A 53 -16.56 8.60 -10.07
C TYR A 53 -15.88 9.38 -11.19
N ASN A 54 -16.29 10.63 -11.39
CA ASN A 54 -15.72 11.51 -12.40
C ASN A 54 -14.26 11.86 -12.11
N GLU A 55 -13.91 12.09 -10.84
CA GLU A 55 -12.51 12.27 -10.42
C GLU A 55 -11.68 11.01 -10.66
N GLY A 56 -12.25 9.83 -10.37
CA GLY A 56 -11.63 8.54 -10.68
C GLY A 56 -11.32 8.40 -12.18
N LEU A 57 -12.28 8.73 -13.04
CA LEU A 57 -12.09 8.75 -14.50
C LEU A 57 -11.04 9.78 -14.94
N ALA A 58 -11.06 10.98 -14.39
CA ALA A 58 -10.08 12.02 -14.71
C ALA A 58 -8.66 11.60 -14.33
N ASN A 59 -8.48 11.00 -13.15
CA ASN A 59 -7.19 10.44 -12.71
C ASN A 59 -6.73 9.29 -13.60
N LEU A 60 -7.65 8.39 -13.98
CA LEU A 60 -7.37 7.27 -14.88
C LEU A 60 -6.89 7.77 -16.26
N ASN A 61 -7.59 8.75 -16.83
CA ASN A 61 -7.24 9.35 -18.12
C ASN A 61 -5.90 10.06 -18.08
N ALA A 62 -5.53 10.63 -16.93
CA ALA A 62 -4.23 11.24 -16.71
C ALA A 62 -3.12 10.24 -16.34
N GLY A 63 -3.42 8.93 -16.30
CA GLY A 63 -2.45 7.89 -15.94
C GLY A 63 -2.13 7.80 -14.44
N ARG A 64 -2.86 8.53 -13.58
CA ARG A 64 -2.71 8.49 -12.12
C ARG A 64 -3.50 7.31 -11.53
N LEU A 65 -3.01 6.10 -11.77
CA LEU A 65 -3.74 4.85 -11.50
C LEU A 65 -4.10 4.67 -10.02
N ARG A 66 -3.15 4.93 -9.09
CA ARG A 66 -3.41 4.84 -7.64
C ARG A 66 -4.49 5.79 -7.16
N GLU A 67 -4.48 7.03 -7.65
CA GLU A 67 -5.51 8.02 -7.28
C GLU A 67 -6.87 7.66 -7.88
N ALA A 68 -6.89 7.11 -9.11
CA ALA A 68 -8.11 6.59 -9.70
C ALA A 68 -8.71 5.44 -8.87
N GLU A 69 -7.90 4.45 -8.50
CA GLU A 69 -8.29 3.33 -7.64
C GLU A 69 -8.84 3.80 -6.29
N ARG A 70 -8.16 4.77 -5.64
CA ARG A 70 -8.65 5.36 -4.38
C ARG A 70 -10.03 5.98 -4.52
N LYS A 71 -10.28 6.70 -5.63
CA LYS A 71 -11.58 7.32 -5.88
C LYS A 71 -12.68 6.29 -6.17
N PHE A 72 -12.39 5.24 -6.95
CA PHE A 72 -13.36 4.18 -7.21
C PHE A 72 -13.66 3.33 -5.96
N SER A 73 -12.65 2.94 -5.19
CA SER A 73 -12.82 2.19 -3.94
C SER A 73 -13.51 3.01 -2.83
N ALA A 74 -13.37 4.34 -2.84
CA ALA A 74 -14.13 5.21 -1.94
C ALA A 74 -15.64 5.11 -2.19
N ILE A 75 -16.09 4.95 -3.45
CA ILE A 75 -17.52 4.80 -3.76
C ILE A 75 -18.07 3.49 -3.19
N ASP A 76 -17.33 2.38 -3.30
CA ASP A 76 -17.74 1.09 -2.72
C ASP A 76 -17.86 1.18 -1.18
N ARG A 77 -16.93 1.88 -0.53
CA ARG A 77 -16.89 2.04 0.94
C ARG A 77 -17.95 3.01 1.47
N GLN A 78 -18.12 4.16 0.80
CA GLN A 78 -18.94 5.26 1.31
C GLN A 78 -20.38 5.23 0.75
N HIS A 79 -20.55 4.72 -0.48
CA HIS A 79 -21.81 4.79 -1.24
C HIS A 79 -22.20 3.44 -1.88
N PRO A 80 -22.24 2.32 -1.11
CA PRO A 80 -22.40 0.96 -1.66
C PRO A 80 -23.73 0.72 -2.41
N TYR A 81 -24.74 1.56 -2.18
CA TYR A 81 -26.06 1.45 -2.84
C TYR A 81 -26.29 2.52 -3.91
N SER A 82 -25.28 3.34 -4.22
CA SER A 82 -25.40 4.33 -5.29
C SER A 82 -25.45 3.67 -6.67
N GLU A 83 -26.01 4.38 -7.64
CA GLU A 83 -25.98 3.97 -9.06
C GLU A 83 -24.56 3.87 -9.63
N TYR A 84 -23.58 4.49 -8.95
CA TYR A 84 -22.16 4.43 -9.31
C TYR A 84 -21.44 3.24 -8.69
N ALA A 85 -21.96 2.63 -7.61
CA ALA A 85 -21.25 1.58 -6.87
C ALA A 85 -20.84 0.40 -7.77
N ARG A 86 -21.77 -0.09 -8.60
CA ARG A 86 -21.49 -1.16 -9.56
C ARG A 86 -20.38 -0.76 -10.54
N LYS A 87 -20.50 0.41 -11.17
CA LYS A 87 -19.52 0.91 -12.15
C LYS A 87 -18.15 1.11 -11.48
N ALA A 88 -18.13 1.67 -10.28
CA ALA A 88 -16.92 1.89 -9.50
C ALA A 88 -16.22 0.57 -9.14
N MET A 89 -16.97 -0.49 -8.81
CA MET A 89 -16.39 -1.79 -8.47
C MET A 89 -15.65 -2.44 -9.65
N VAL A 90 -16.24 -2.44 -10.85
CA VAL A 90 -15.52 -2.96 -12.04
C VAL A 90 -14.35 -2.05 -12.43
N MET A 91 -14.50 -0.74 -12.28
CA MET A 91 -13.41 0.21 -12.51
C MET A 91 -12.27 0.03 -11.52
N SER A 92 -12.57 -0.28 -10.25
CA SER A 92 -11.56 -0.61 -9.23
C SER A 92 -10.74 -1.82 -9.66
N ALA A 93 -11.40 -2.91 -10.08
CA ALA A 93 -10.72 -4.10 -10.58
C ALA A 93 -9.80 -3.79 -11.78
N PHE A 94 -10.29 -2.99 -12.72
CA PHE A 94 -9.51 -2.54 -13.87
C PHE A 94 -8.30 -1.67 -13.48
N THR A 95 -8.50 -0.69 -12.59
CA THR A 95 -7.42 0.21 -12.15
C THR A 95 -6.36 -0.53 -11.36
N SER A 96 -6.74 -1.44 -10.46
CA SER A 96 -5.80 -2.27 -9.70
C SER A 96 -4.99 -3.15 -10.64
N TYR A 97 -5.61 -3.78 -11.65
CA TYR A 97 -4.89 -4.56 -12.67
C TYR A 97 -3.86 -3.70 -13.41
N ARG A 98 -4.27 -2.50 -13.85
CA ARG A 98 -3.37 -1.57 -14.55
C ARG A 98 -2.24 -1.08 -13.65
N ASN A 99 -2.47 -0.94 -12.35
CA ASN A 99 -1.48 -0.51 -11.38
C ASN A 99 -0.49 -1.64 -11.02
N GLY A 100 -0.79 -2.88 -11.40
CA GLY A 100 0.01 -4.07 -11.06
C GLY A 100 -0.42 -4.76 -9.78
N ASP A 101 -1.48 -4.28 -9.13
CA ASP A 101 -2.04 -4.82 -7.90
C ASP A 101 -2.99 -5.98 -8.24
N TYR A 102 -2.40 -7.07 -8.73
CA TYR A 102 -3.15 -8.20 -9.28
C TYR A 102 -4.04 -8.91 -8.26
N GLU A 103 -3.63 -8.99 -6.99
CA GLU A 103 -4.46 -9.55 -5.92
C GLU A 103 -5.73 -8.71 -5.69
N GLU A 104 -5.60 -7.39 -5.64
CA GLU A 104 -6.75 -6.49 -5.46
C GLU A 104 -7.69 -6.55 -6.68
N ALA A 105 -7.11 -6.60 -7.89
CA ALA A 105 -7.86 -6.79 -9.12
C ALA A 105 -8.67 -8.09 -9.12
N ILE A 106 -8.07 -9.20 -8.64
CA ILE A 106 -8.75 -10.49 -8.51
C ILE A 106 -9.89 -10.41 -7.51
N ASN A 107 -9.66 -9.82 -6.35
CA ASN A 107 -10.66 -9.70 -5.28
C ASN A 107 -11.86 -8.86 -5.72
N ALA A 108 -11.61 -7.67 -6.28
CA ALA A 108 -12.66 -6.78 -6.79
C ALA A 108 -13.42 -7.43 -7.96
N GLY A 109 -12.70 -8.05 -8.91
CA GLY A 109 -13.32 -8.72 -10.06
C GLY A 109 -14.20 -9.91 -9.67
N LYS A 110 -13.73 -10.77 -8.77
CA LYS A 110 -14.54 -11.90 -8.26
C LYS A 110 -15.78 -11.42 -7.50
N ARG A 111 -15.62 -10.39 -6.66
CA ARG A 111 -16.75 -9.77 -5.95
C ARG A 111 -17.80 -9.24 -6.94
N TYR A 112 -17.36 -8.55 -7.99
CA TYR A 112 -18.26 -8.04 -9.02
C TYR A 112 -19.05 -9.18 -9.69
N VAL A 113 -18.37 -10.24 -10.14
CA VAL A 113 -19.03 -11.39 -10.79
C VAL A 113 -19.99 -12.10 -9.83
N GLN A 114 -19.66 -12.19 -8.55
CA GLN A 114 -20.53 -12.79 -7.54
C GLN A 114 -21.80 -11.96 -7.29
N LEU A 115 -21.67 -10.64 -7.19
CA LEU A 115 -22.79 -9.74 -6.91
C LEU A 115 -23.64 -9.45 -8.15
N TYR A 116 -23.02 -9.41 -9.33
CA TYR A 116 -23.64 -8.96 -10.59
C TYR A 116 -23.38 -9.91 -11.77
N PRO A 117 -23.70 -11.20 -11.66
CA PRO A 117 -23.33 -12.21 -12.66
C PRO A 117 -23.96 -12.01 -14.04
N SER A 118 -25.11 -11.32 -14.12
CA SER A 118 -25.86 -11.04 -15.36
C SER A 118 -25.64 -9.63 -15.91
N SER A 119 -24.72 -8.86 -15.33
CA SER A 119 -24.40 -7.51 -15.82
C SER A 119 -23.58 -7.55 -17.10
N GLU A 120 -23.65 -6.47 -17.89
CA GLU A 120 -22.87 -6.33 -19.12
C GLU A 120 -21.36 -6.40 -18.90
N ASP A 121 -20.86 -5.95 -17.74
CA ASP A 121 -19.44 -6.00 -17.43
C ASP A 121 -19.00 -7.31 -16.75
N ALA A 122 -19.90 -8.27 -16.48
CA ALA A 122 -19.55 -9.50 -15.77
C ALA A 122 -18.43 -10.28 -16.50
N ALA A 123 -18.55 -10.40 -17.82
CA ALA A 123 -17.53 -11.02 -18.65
C ALA A 123 -16.20 -10.26 -18.61
N TYR A 124 -16.25 -8.93 -18.56
CA TYR A 124 -15.06 -8.09 -18.49
C TYR A 124 -14.36 -8.18 -17.12
N ALA A 125 -15.12 -8.17 -16.02
CA ALA A 125 -14.58 -8.40 -14.69
C ALA A 125 -13.91 -9.79 -14.59
N GLN A 126 -14.54 -10.83 -15.13
CA GLN A 126 -13.96 -12.17 -15.19
C GLN A 126 -12.68 -12.21 -16.03
N TYR A 127 -12.64 -11.46 -17.14
CA TYR A 127 -11.44 -11.32 -17.96
C TYR A 127 -10.28 -10.66 -17.19
N ILE A 128 -10.55 -9.61 -16.42
CA ILE A 128 -9.55 -8.95 -15.56
C ILE A 128 -8.98 -9.94 -14.51
N VAL A 129 -9.84 -10.77 -13.91
CA VAL A 129 -9.41 -11.83 -12.98
C VAL A 129 -8.44 -12.79 -13.67
N GLY A 130 -8.77 -13.26 -14.88
CA GLY A 130 -7.91 -14.15 -15.66
C GLY A 130 -6.56 -13.51 -16.04
N LEU A 131 -6.59 -12.26 -16.50
CA LEU A 131 -5.37 -11.50 -16.80
C LEU A 131 -4.47 -11.32 -15.57
N SER A 132 -5.08 -11.07 -14.42
CA SER A 132 -4.37 -10.87 -13.16
C SER A 132 -3.68 -12.16 -12.72
N TYR A 133 -4.36 -13.30 -12.81
CA TYR A 133 -3.72 -14.60 -12.57
C TYR A 133 -2.57 -14.88 -13.55
N PHE A 134 -2.79 -14.62 -14.84
CA PHE A 134 -1.77 -14.82 -15.87
C PHE A 134 -0.49 -14.00 -15.58
N ARG A 135 -0.65 -12.75 -15.13
CA ARG A 135 0.49 -11.87 -14.78
C ARG A 135 1.27 -12.34 -13.57
N GLN A 136 0.67 -13.14 -12.69
CA GLN A 136 1.31 -13.69 -11.50
C GLN A 136 2.01 -15.03 -11.75
N ILE A 137 1.86 -15.63 -12.94
CA ILE A 137 2.59 -16.85 -13.30
C ILE A 137 4.09 -16.54 -13.31
N ARG A 138 4.82 -17.16 -12.37
CA ARG A 138 6.28 -17.12 -12.36
C ARG A 138 6.83 -17.83 -13.60
N ASP A 139 7.98 -17.37 -14.08
CA ASP A 139 8.63 -17.91 -15.28
C ASP A 139 8.68 -19.45 -15.26
N VAL A 140 8.33 -20.06 -16.40
CA VAL A 140 8.21 -21.51 -16.62
C VAL A 140 9.57 -22.21 -16.43
N THR A 141 10.65 -21.43 -16.38
CA THR A 141 12.02 -21.88 -16.15
C THR A 141 12.33 -22.32 -14.71
N GLN A 142 11.38 -22.20 -13.76
CA GLN A 142 11.45 -22.95 -12.50
C GLN A 142 11.22 -24.45 -12.76
N ASP A 143 12.22 -25.06 -13.39
CA ASP A 143 12.28 -26.47 -13.73
C ASP A 143 12.10 -27.31 -12.47
N GLN A 144 10.98 -28.05 -12.41
CA GLN A 144 10.67 -29.00 -11.34
C GLN A 144 11.63 -30.20 -11.30
N LYS A 145 12.63 -30.26 -12.20
CA LYS A 145 13.65 -31.30 -12.23
C LYS A 145 14.40 -31.44 -10.92
N GLU A 146 14.81 -30.35 -10.26
CA GLU A 146 15.51 -30.48 -8.97
C GLU A 146 14.57 -30.96 -7.85
N SER A 147 13.31 -30.53 -7.84
CA SER A 147 12.28 -31.06 -6.93
C SER A 147 12.06 -32.57 -7.15
N ARG A 148 12.04 -33.03 -8.42
CA ARG A 148 11.91 -34.45 -8.78
C ARG A 148 13.11 -35.26 -8.35
N ARG A 149 14.33 -34.77 -8.59
CA ARG A 149 15.57 -35.43 -8.13
C ARG A 149 15.62 -35.60 -6.62
N ALA A 150 15.09 -34.66 -5.84
CA ALA A 150 15.03 -34.78 -4.38
C ALA A 150 14.05 -35.85 -3.89
N ILE A 151 13.02 -36.17 -4.68
CA ILE A 151 12.07 -37.28 -4.39
C ILE A 151 12.69 -38.63 -4.79
N GLU A 152 13.47 -38.65 -5.87
CA GLU A 152 14.10 -39.86 -6.41
C GLU A 152 15.42 -40.25 -5.73
N ALA A 153 16.01 -39.36 -4.90
CA ALA A 153 17.23 -39.59 -4.13
C ALA A 153 16.96 -40.25 -2.78
#